data_AF-A0A318JBV2-F1
#
_entry.id   AF-A0A318JBV2-F1
#
_cell.length_a   1.000
_cell.length_b   1.000
_cell.length_c   1.000
_cell.angle_alpha   90.00
_cell.angle_beta   90.00
_cell.angle_gamma   90.00
#
_symmetry.space_group_name_H-M   'P 1'
#
loop_
_entity.id
_entity.type
_entity.pdbx_description
1 polymer ?
#
loop_
_entity_poly.entity_id
_entity_poly.type
_entity_poly.pdbx_seq_one_letter_code
_entity_poly.pdbx_strand_id
1 'polypeptide(L)'
;MSTSSLVQNAMSDNLAFSLMARLHVILRRQNGRVTDIEYMRINPAYCRAILDLAMELPNEALHDICHKLEDIYFGEAGLFILPPPTDPLLSRLVTKKSSSTSGMLVNSRVETSPLAGMPVLDHNAMVDQTYIGRLR
;
A
#
# COMPACT_ATOMS: atom_id res chain seq x y z
N MET A 1 -12.75 -6.29 6.52
CA MET A 1 -11.66 -7.27 6.41
C MET A 1 -12.22 -8.62 6.80
N SER A 2 -12.50 -9.50 5.83
CA SER A 2 -12.94 -10.87 6.12
C SER A 2 -11.77 -11.66 6.68
N THR A 3 -12.01 -12.60 7.60
CA THR A 3 -10.96 -13.47 8.15
C THR A 3 -10.16 -14.19 7.05
N SER A 4 -10.84 -14.59 5.97
CA SER A 4 -10.23 -15.18 4.78
C SER A 4 -9.22 -14.25 4.07
N SER A 5 -9.51 -12.94 3.95
CA SER A 5 -8.59 -12.01 3.28
C SER A 5 -7.32 -11.78 4.11
N LEU A 6 -7.43 -11.79 5.44
CA LEU A 6 -6.28 -11.65 6.33
C LEU A 6 -5.35 -12.87 6.23
N VAL A 7 -5.92 -14.08 6.18
CA VAL A 7 -5.14 -15.32 5.98
C VAL A 7 -4.46 -15.33 4.63
N GLN A 8 -5.14 -14.88 3.57
CA GLN A 8 -4.56 -14.79 2.24
C GLN A 8 -3.35 -13.84 2.21
N ASN A 9 -3.49 -12.65 2.81
CA ASN A 9 -2.40 -11.68 2.90
C ASN A 9 -1.20 -12.24 3.68
N ALA A 10 -1.46 -12.94 4.79
CA ALA A 10 -0.40 -13.57 5.57
C ALA A 10 0.32 -14.69 4.79
N MET A 11 -0.40 -15.45 3.96
CA MET A 11 0.22 -16.46 3.10
C MET A 11 1.08 -15.84 2.01
N SER A 12 0.61 -14.77 1.35
CA SER A 12 1.41 -14.03 0.37
C SER A 12 2.63 -13.37 0.99
N ASP A 13 2.52 -12.84 2.21
CA ASP A 13 3.65 -12.26 2.95
C ASP A 13 4.75 -13.30 3.23
N ASN A 14 4.37 -14.50 3.69
CA ASN A 14 5.32 -15.58 3.94
C ASN A 14 5.98 -16.06 2.65
N LEU A 15 5.20 -16.19 1.57
CA LEU A 15 5.72 -16.56 0.25
C LEU A 15 6.72 -15.51 -0.25
N ALA A 16 6.36 -14.23 -0.20
CA ALA A 16 7.23 -13.11 -0.54
C ALA A 16 8.54 -13.12 0.27
N PHE A 17 8.45 -13.30 1.59
CA PHE A 17 9.62 -13.38 2.46
C PHE A 17 10.57 -14.50 2.05
N SER A 18 10.03 -15.69 1.75
CA SER A 18 10.83 -16.84 1.30
C SER A 18 11.53 -16.58 -0.05
N LEU A 19 10.85 -15.89 -0.98
CA LEU A 19 11.39 -15.53 -2.28
C LEU A 19 12.49 -14.47 -2.16
N MET A 20 12.29 -13.45 -1.32
CA MET A 20 13.31 -12.44 -1.02
C MET A 20 14.56 -13.04 -0.40
N ALA A 21 14.41 -13.98 0.54
CA ALA A 21 15.55 -14.70 1.13
C ALA A 21 16.33 -15.50 0.08
N ARG A 22 15.63 -16.16 -0.85
CA ARG A 22 16.27 -16.90 -1.95
C ARG A 22 17.01 -15.95 -2.91
N LEU A 23 16.37 -14.83 -3.28
CA LEU A 23 16.97 -13.78 -4.10
C LEU A 23 18.23 -13.21 -3.44
N HIS A 24 18.17 -12.90 -2.14
CA HIS A 24 19.32 -12.42 -1.35
C HIS A 24 20.52 -13.37 -1.46
N VAL A 25 20.31 -14.67 -1.25
CA VAL A 25 21.38 -15.67 -1.30
C VAL A 25 22.01 -15.76 -2.70
N ILE A 26 21.20 -15.69 -3.76
CA ILE A 26 21.68 -15.73 -5.14
C ILE A 26 22.53 -14.48 -5.43
N LEU A 27 22.03 -13.29 -5.11
CA LEU A 27 22.76 -12.04 -5.31
C LEU A 27 24.09 -12.04 -4.55
N ARG A 28 24.07 -12.43 -3.27
CA ARG A 28 25.29 -12.50 -2.47
C ARG A 28 26.34 -13.45 -3.06
N ARG A 29 25.91 -14.55 -3.68
CA ARG A 29 26.81 -15.53 -4.32
C ARG A 29 27.33 -15.08 -5.68
N GLN A 30 26.50 -14.42 -6.49
CA GLN A 30 26.86 -14.08 -7.86
C GLN A 30 27.67 -12.78 -7.98
N ASN A 31 27.32 -11.75 -7.21
CA ASN A 31 27.96 -10.43 -7.31
C ASN A 31 28.38 -9.84 -5.95
N GLY A 32 28.28 -10.62 -4.86
CA GLY A 32 28.69 -10.19 -3.53
C GLY A 32 27.73 -9.23 -2.82
N ARG A 33 26.59 -8.86 -3.44
CA ARG A 33 25.66 -7.87 -2.87
C ARG A 33 24.84 -8.45 -1.73
N VAL A 34 24.69 -7.64 -0.68
CA VAL A 34 23.79 -7.90 0.45
C VAL A 34 22.53 -7.06 0.23
N THR A 35 21.36 -7.69 0.29
CA THR A 35 20.08 -6.99 0.27
C THR A 35 19.42 -7.04 1.64
N ASP A 36 18.72 -5.96 2.01
CA ASP A 36 17.95 -5.90 3.25
C ASP A 36 16.51 -6.36 2.99
N ILE A 37 16.20 -7.58 3.44
CA ILE A 37 14.90 -8.21 3.21
C ILE A 37 13.78 -7.46 3.92
N GLU A 38 13.99 -7.01 5.16
CA GLU A 38 12.95 -6.30 5.90
C GLU A 38 12.66 -4.95 5.26
N TYR A 39 13.71 -4.26 4.78
CA TYR A 39 13.52 -3.00 4.07
C TYR A 39 12.80 -3.18 2.72
N MET A 40 13.06 -4.27 2.00
CA MET A 40 12.33 -4.61 0.77
C MET A 40 10.83 -4.79 1.00
N ARG A 41 10.40 -5.25 2.17
CA ARG A 41 8.96 -5.48 2.46
C ARG A 41 8.18 -4.21 2.71
N ILE A 42 8.83 -3.14 3.16
CA ILE A 42 8.17 -1.89 3.55
C ILE A 42 8.35 -0.78 2.52
N ASN A 43 9.39 -0.86 1.68
CA ASN A 43 9.69 0.17 0.69
C ASN A 43 9.51 -0.38 -0.75
N PRO A 44 8.44 0.01 -1.46
CA PRO A 44 8.18 -0.45 -2.83
C PRO A 44 9.24 0.02 -3.83
N ALA A 45 9.80 1.22 -3.66
CA ALA A 45 10.83 1.74 -4.55
C ALA A 45 12.15 0.98 -4.40
N TYR A 46 12.53 0.65 -3.16
CA TYR A 46 13.69 -0.20 -2.91
C TYR A 46 13.48 -1.61 -3.46
N CYS A 47 12.30 -2.20 -3.25
CA CYS A 47 11.96 -3.49 -3.81
C CYS A 47 12.16 -3.51 -5.34
N ARG A 48 11.58 -2.54 -6.08
CA ARG A 48 11.76 -2.43 -7.53
C ARG A 48 13.22 -2.31 -7.95
N ALA A 49 13.98 -1.42 -7.32
CA ALA A 49 15.39 -1.23 -7.67
C ALA A 49 16.22 -2.53 -7.49
N ILE A 50 15.87 -3.36 -6.50
CA ILE A 50 16.51 -4.67 -6.32
C ILE A 50 16.06 -5.68 -7.39
N LEU A 51 14.79 -5.68 -7.78
CA LEU A 51 14.27 -6.53 -8.85
C LEU A 51 14.89 -6.16 -10.20
N ASP A 52 14.94 -4.87 -10.55
CA ASP A 52 15.56 -4.38 -11.79
C ASP A 52 17.02 -4.83 -11.88
N LEU A 53 17.78 -4.64 -10.80
CA LEU A 53 19.16 -5.12 -10.73
C LEU A 53 19.27 -6.63 -10.87
N ALA A 54 18.35 -7.39 -10.26
CA ALA A 54 18.37 -8.84 -10.33
C ALA A 54 18.06 -9.35 -11.75
N MET A 55 17.27 -8.60 -12.54
CA MET A 55 16.97 -8.89 -13.94
C MET A 55 18.14 -8.59 -14.90
N GLU A 56 19.13 -7.80 -14.49
CA GLU A 56 20.35 -7.56 -15.29
C GLU A 56 21.31 -8.76 -15.28
N LEU A 57 21.17 -9.68 -14.33
CA LEU A 57 22.06 -10.85 -14.17
C LEU A 57 21.57 -12.00 -15.06
N PRO A 58 22.46 -12.72 -15.77
CA PRO A 58 22.06 -13.83 -16.64
C PRO A 58 21.74 -15.11 -15.82
N ASN A 59 20.66 -15.09 -15.04
CA ASN A 59 20.22 -16.20 -14.21
C ASN A 59 18.70 -16.40 -14.29
N GLU A 60 18.29 -17.43 -15.03
CA GLU A 60 16.88 -17.77 -15.25
C GLU A 60 16.11 -18.01 -13.94
N ALA A 61 16.71 -18.72 -12.99
CA ALA A 61 16.07 -18.97 -11.69
C ALA A 61 15.91 -17.70 -10.86
N LEU A 62 16.75 -16.68 -11.08
CA LEU A 62 16.61 -15.37 -10.45
C LEU A 62 15.48 -14.56 -11.10
N HIS A 63 15.35 -14.61 -12.43
CA HIS A 63 14.26 -13.97 -13.16
C HIS A 63 12.89 -14.53 -12.74
N ASP A 64 12.78 -15.85 -12.60
CA ASP A 64 11.55 -16.50 -12.09
C ASP A 64 11.15 -15.99 -10.71
N ILE A 65 12.13 -15.74 -9.84
CA ILE A 65 11.88 -15.19 -8.50
C ILE A 65 11.42 -13.74 -8.63
N CYS A 66 12.03 -12.96 -9.51
CA CYS A 66 11.70 -11.56 -9.71
C CYS A 66 10.26 -11.39 -10.21
N HIS A 67 9.86 -12.15 -11.23
CA HIS A 67 8.49 -12.12 -11.75
C HIS A 67 7.46 -12.49 -10.67
N LYS A 68 7.73 -13.55 -9.88
CA LYS A 68 6.83 -13.93 -8.78
C LYS A 68 6.73 -12.87 -7.69
N LEU A 69 7.85 -12.22 -7.35
CA LEU A 69 7.84 -11.12 -6.39
C LEU A 69 7.08 -9.92 -6.94
N GLU A 70 7.23 -9.64 -8.23
CA GLU A 70 6.52 -8.55 -8.89
C GLU A 70 5.00 -8.76 -8.85
N ASP A 71 4.53 -9.97 -9.15
CA ASP A 71 3.12 -10.35 -9.06
C ASP A 71 2.56 -10.21 -7.64
N ILE A 72 3.30 -10.69 -6.62
CA ILE A 72 2.86 -10.68 -5.22
C ILE A 72 2.81 -9.25 -4.65
N TYR A 73 3.75 -8.38 -5.01
CA TYR A 73 3.85 -7.04 -4.44
C TYR A 73 3.14 -5.96 -5.25
N PHE A 74 3.22 -6.04 -6.58
CA PHE A 74 2.76 -5.00 -7.50
C PHE A 74 1.60 -5.45 -8.42
N GLY A 75 1.17 -6.71 -8.36
CA GLY A 75 -0.03 -7.18 -9.06
C GLY A 75 -1.32 -6.54 -8.51
N GLU A 76 -2.47 -6.80 -9.15
CA GLU A 76 -3.75 -6.13 -8.84
C GLU A 76 -4.21 -6.25 -7.37
N ALA A 77 -3.86 -7.35 -6.71
CA ALA A 77 -4.11 -7.58 -5.28
C ALA A 77 -2.80 -7.57 -4.47
N GLY A 78 -1.79 -6.84 -4.95
CA GLY A 78 -0.44 -6.86 -4.44
C GLY A 78 -0.34 -6.24 -3.04
N LEU A 79 0.64 -6.71 -2.27
CA LEU A 79 0.88 -6.25 -0.89
C LEU A 79 1.15 -4.74 -0.78
N PHE A 80 1.69 -4.09 -1.82
CA PHE A 80 1.90 -2.64 -1.85
C PHE A 80 0.71 -1.84 -2.36
N ILE A 81 -0.30 -2.48 -2.94
CA ILE A 81 -1.53 -1.80 -3.33
C ILE A 81 -2.38 -1.71 -2.07
N LEU A 82 -2.27 -0.59 -1.36
CA LEU A 82 -3.14 -0.29 -0.23
C LEU A 82 -4.60 -0.41 -0.71
N PRO A 83 -5.43 -1.29 -0.12
CA PRO A 83 -6.86 -1.24 -0.39
C PRO A 83 -7.39 0.14 0.08
N PRO A 84 -8.41 0.69 -0.60
CA PRO A 84 -8.98 1.98 -0.21
C PRO A 84 -9.37 1.94 1.28
N PRO A 85 -9.11 3.03 2.03
CA PRO A 85 -9.33 3.06 3.47
C PRO A 85 -10.77 2.68 3.76
N THR A 86 -10.97 1.58 4.48
CA THR A 86 -12.31 1.19 4.91
C THR A 86 -12.90 2.29 5.77
N ASP A 87 -14.13 2.71 5.50
CA ASP A 87 -14.80 3.76 6.27
C ASP A 87 -14.59 3.55 7.77
N PRO A 88 -14.19 4.61 8.50
CA PRO A 88 -13.89 4.49 9.91
C PRO A 88 -15.11 3.97 10.67
N LEU A 89 -14.87 3.19 11.71
CA LEU A 89 -15.94 2.54 12.49
C LEU A 89 -16.97 3.53 13.03
N LEU A 90 -16.54 4.77 13.30
CA LEU A 90 -17.40 5.87 13.72
C LEU A 90 -18.43 6.25 12.64
N SER A 91 -18.05 6.30 11.36
CA SER A 91 -18.97 6.56 10.25
C SER A 91 -20.05 5.48 10.13
N ARG A 92 -19.70 4.22 10.46
CA ARG A 92 -20.66 3.10 10.46
C ARG A 92 -21.65 3.16 11.63
N LEU A 93 -21.24 3.72 12.77
CA LEU A 93 -22.13 3.87 13.92
C LEU A 93 -23.20 4.94 13.66
N VAL A 94 -22.82 6.03 12.97
CA VAL A 94 -23.75 7.10 12.58
C VAL A 94 -24.81 6.60 11.60
N THR A 95 -24.42 5.80 10.59
CA THR A 95 -25.38 5.20 9.64
C THR A 95 -26.29 4.14 10.26
N LYS A 96 -25.86 3.46 11.33
CA LYS A 96 -26.72 2.53 12.09
C LYS A 96 -27.76 3.25 12.96
N LYS A 97 -27.48 4.48 13.41
CA LYS A 97 -28.42 5.27 14.22
C LYS A 97 -29.53 5.90 13.37
N SER A 98 -29.30 6.17 12.09
CA SER A 98 -30.31 6.75 11.19
C SER A 98 -31.32 5.72 10.65
N SER A 99 -31.02 4.42 10.67
CA SER A 99 -31.93 3.38 10.19
C SER A 99 -33.03 2.99 11.20
N SER A 100 -32.96 3.44 12.45
CA SER A 100 -34.02 3.24 13.45
C SER A 100 -35.05 4.37 13.51
N THR A 101 -35.02 5.34 12.59
CA THR A 101 -35.97 6.47 12.57
C THR A 101 -36.62 6.67 11.19
N SER A 102 -37.02 5.57 10.53
CA SER A 102 -37.99 5.63 9.44
C SER A 102 -39.31 4.99 9.87
N GLY A 103 -40.04 5.77 10.66
CA GLY A 103 -41.45 5.57 10.97
C GLY A 103 -42.06 6.92 11.30
N MET A 104 -42.73 7.51 10.30
CA MET A 104 -43.62 8.70 10.40
C MET A 104 -42.97 10.05 10.78
N LEU A 105 -42.86 10.97 9.82
CA LEU A 105 -43.86 12.03 9.59
C LEU A 105 -43.43 13.00 8.46
N VAL A 106 -44.34 13.13 7.50
CA VAL A 106 -44.68 14.31 6.68
C VAL A 106 -44.46 15.64 7.45
N ASN A 107 -43.72 16.63 6.92
CA ASN A 107 -44.25 17.74 6.10
C ASN A 107 -43.26 18.92 5.88
N SER A 108 -43.34 19.51 4.68
CA SER A 108 -43.20 20.94 4.29
C SER A 108 -41.90 21.76 4.46
N ARG A 109 -41.37 22.17 3.28
CA ARG A 109 -40.70 23.44 2.85
C ARG A 109 -40.49 24.57 3.88
N VAL A 110 -39.30 25.19 3.85
CA VAL A 110 -39.05 26.64 3.59
C VAL A 110 -37.65 26.84 2.97
N GLU A 111 -37.57 27.60 1.88
CA GLU A 111 -36.35 28.15 1.26
C GLU A 111 -35.79 29.33 2.07
N THR A 112 -34.45 29.50 2.15
CA THR A 112 -33.77 30.81 1.99
C THR A 112 -32.24 30.65 1.95
N SER A 113 -31.67 30.91 0.76
CA SER A 113 -30.41 31.57 0.36
C SER A 113 -29.13 31.67 1.22
N PRO A 114 -27.96 31.87 0.57
CA PRO A 114 -26.62 31.56 1.10
C PRO A 114 -25.89 32.78 1.66
N LEU A 115 -24.99 32.58 2.65
CA LEU A 115 -24.03 33.60 3.05
C LEU A 115 -22.68 33.00 3.50
N ALA A 116 -21.65 33.34 2.72
CA ALA A 116 -20.28 33.71 3.11
C ALA A 116 -19.45 32.83 4.07
N GLY A 117 -18.37 32.28 3.50
CA GLY A 117 -17.01 32.67 3.90
C GLY A 117 -16.35 31.90 5.04
N MET A 118 -15.69 30.78 4.72
CA MET A 118 -14.53 30.27 5.47
C MET A 118 -13.47 29.82 4.46
N PRO A 119 -12.23 30.33 4.50
CA PRO A 119 -11.15 29.80 3.69
C PRO A 119 -10.75 28.42 4.23
N VAL A 120 -10.93 27.39 3.41
CA VAL A 120 -10.38 26.06 3.65
C VAL A 120 -8.86 26.18 3.55
N LEU A 121 -8.17 25.95 4.67
CA LEU A 121 -6.73 25.79 4.71
C LEU A 121 -6.34 24.57 3.88
N ASP A 122 -5.73 24.86 2.74
CA ASP A 122 -5.16 23.89 1.81
C ASP A 122 -4.07 23.07 2.52
N HIS A 123 -4.34 21.79 2.78
CA HIS A 123 -3.38 20.87 3.41
C HIS A 123 -2.32 20.32 2.42
N ASN A 124 -2.26 20.84 1.19
CA ASN A 124 -1.33 20.39 0.15
C ASN A 124 0.01 21.16 0.10
N ALA A 125 0.31 22.02 1.08
CA ALA A 125 1.51 22.86 1.06
C ALA A 125 2.67 22.33 1.94
N MET A 126 2.94 21.01 1.94
CA MET A 126 4.19 20.50 2.54
C MET A 126 4.80 19.35 1.74
N VAL A 127 4.91 19.57 0.42
CA VAL A 127 5.89 18.89 -0.43
C VAL A 127 6.98 19.90 -0.73
N ASP A 128 8.01 19.96 0.12
CA ASP A 128 9.31 20.53 -0.25
C ASP A 128 10.40 19.72 0.46
N GLN A 129 11.08 18.85 -0.28
CA GLN A 129 12.37 19.17 -0.89
C GLN A 129 13.51 19.36 0.12
N THR A 130 13.87 18.35 0.91
CA THR A 130 15.20 18.37 1.56
C THR A 130 15.72 17.01 2.01
N TYR A 131 16.18 16.15 1.09
CA TYR A 131 17.30 15.26 1.42
C TYR A 131 18.02 14.70 0.18
N ILE A 132 18.77 15.55 -0.52
CA ILE A 132 19.86 15.13 -1.40
C ILE A 132 21.09 15.93 -0.98
N GLY A 133 22.10 15.28 -0.40
CA GLY A 133 23.33 16.00 -0.08
C GLY A 133 24.39 15.26 0.73
N ARG A 134 25.24 14.52 0.01
CA ARG A 134 26.68 14.31 0.27
C ARG A 134 27.09 13.56 1.54
N LEU A 135 27.53 12.32 1.35
CA LEU A 135 28.77 11.84 1.96
C LEU A 135 29.65 11.29 0.84
N ARG A 136 30.66 12.09 0.49
CA ARG A 136 31.88 11.65 -0.19
C ARG A 136 32.78 10.98 0.83
#